data_AF-A0A6V8KNR6-F1
#
_entry.id   AF-A0A6V8KNR6-F1
#
_cell.length_a   1.000
_cell.length_b   1.000
_cell.length_c   1.000
_cell.angle_alpha   90.00
_cell.angle_beta   90.00
_cell.angle_gamma   90.00
#
_symmetry.space_group_name_H-M   'P 1'
#
loop_
_entity.id
_entity.type
_entity.pdbx_description
1 polymer ?
#
loop_
_entity_poly.entity_id
_entity_poly.type
_entity_poly.pdbx_seq_one_letter_code
_entity_poly.pdbx_strand_id
1 'polypeptide(L)'
;MVLSFYGEALASAGLAREGARCDLSWTPPCTIRKLTWRVATSAVRLLLEGPLDRVGECPACHRLFLDTSRNGRRRWCDMAVCGSRVKAQRYYASQTGR
;
A
#
# COMPACT_ATOMS: atom_id res chain seq x y z
N MET A 1 17.17 -1.90 0.60
CA MET A 1 16.54 -1.65 -0.71
C MET A 1 15.63 -0.42 -0.71
N VAL A 2 14.53 -0.38 0.06
CA VAL A 2 13.63 0.80 0.12
C VAL A 2 14.33 2.08 0.57
N LEU A 3 15.18 2.00 1.61
CA LEU A 3 15.93 3.16 2.13
C LEU A 3 16.93 3.74 1.12
N SER A 4 17.47 2.92 0.20
CA SER A 4 18.37 3.40 -0.87
C SER A 4 17.61 4.27 -1.87
N PHE A 5 16.48 3.76 -2.38
CA PHE A 5 15.62 4.53 -3.27
C PHE A 5 15.05 5.78 -2.60
N TYR A 6 14.78 5.72 -1.29
CA TYR A 6 14.36 6.89 -0.53
C TYR A 6 15.48 7.94 -0.42
N GLY A 7 16.73 7.53 -0.17
CA GLY A 7 17.87 8.43 -0.16
C GLY A 7 18.08 9.13 -1.51
N GLU A 8 18.02 8.38 -2.62
CA GLU A 8 18.07 8.95 -3.98
C GLU A 8 16.90 9.91 -4.25
N ALA A 9 15.71 9.56 -3.78
CA ALA A 9 14.50 10.35 -3.92
C ALA A 9 14.68 11.72 -3.25
N LEU A 10 15.19 11.74 -2.01
CA LEU A 10 15.47 12.97 -1.26
C LEU A 10 16.54 13.81 -1.93
N ALA A 11 17.64 13.21 -2.40
CA ALA A 11 18.72 13.91 -3.07
C ALA A 11 18.27 14.59 -4.39
N SER A 12 17.21 14.06 -5.01
CA SER A 12 16.71 14.53 -6.31
C SER A 12 15.39 15.31 -6.23
N ALA A 13 14.86 15.52 -5.02
CA ALA A 13 13.56 16.16 -4.83
C ALA A 13 13.70 17.69 -4.70
N GLY A 14 12.77 18.41 -5.31
CA GLY A 14 12.43 19.77 -4.90
C GLY A 14 11.27 19.77 -3.92
N LEU A 15 11.02 20.89 -3.25
CA LEU A 15 9.82 21.08 -2.44
C LEU A 15 8.76 21.80 -3.28
N ALA A 16 7.60 21.16 -3.46
CA ALA A 16 6.41 21.82 -3.96
C ALA A 16 5.56 22.25 -2.77
N ARG A 17 5.11 23.51 -2.77
CA ARG A 17 4.21 24.02 -1.73
C ARG A 17 2.77 23.90 -2.21
N GLU A 18 1.97 23.17 -1.45
CA GLU A 18 0.54 22.99 -1.69
C GLU A 18 -0.21 23.57 -0.48
N GLY A 19 -0.61 24.85 -0.60
CA GLY A 19 -1.15 25.63 0.51
C GLY A 19 -0.14 25.81 1.64
N ALA A 20 -0.49 25.33 2.84
CA ALA A 20 0.38 25.34 4.02
C ALA A 20 1.30 24.12 4.14
N ARG A 21 1.17 23.13 3.25
CA ARG A 21 1.98 21.91 3.25
C ARG A 21 3.09 22.01 2.20
N CYS A 22 4.25 21.45 2.53
CA CYS A 22 5.34 21.25 1.59
C CYS A 22 5.49 19.75 1.36
N ASP A 23 5.46 19.34 0.09
CA ASP A 23 5.65 17.95 -0.30
C ASP A 23 6.86 17.81 -1.22
N LEU A 24 7.45 16.60 -1.20
CA LEU A 24 8.51 16.25 -2.14
C LEU A 24 7.93 16.20 -3.55
N SER A 25 8.61 16.87 -4.47
CA SER A 25 8.25 16.95 -5.87
C SER A 25 9.44 16.61 -6.75
N TRP A 26 9.15 15.94 -7.86
CA TRP A 26 10.13 15.62 -8.88
C TRP A 26 9.60 16.18 -10.20
N THR A 27 10.41 17.00 -10.87
CA THR A 27 10.04 17.65 -12.13
C THR A 27 9.79 16.59 -13.23
N PRO A 28 8.93 16.87 -14.23
CA PRO A 28 8.73 15.98 -15.38
C PRO A 28 10.03 15.69 -16.15
N PRO A 29 10.08 14.61 -16.97
CA PRO A 29 9.04 13.60 -17.17
C PRO A 29 8.96 12.61 -16.01
N CYS A 30 7.80 11.94 -15.85
CA CYS A 30 7.62 10.85 -14.90
C CYS A 30 8.25 9.56 -15.46
N THR A 31 9.38 9.15 -14.90
CA THR A 31 10.10 7.92 -15.28
C THR A 31 9.83 6.80 -14.26
N ILE A 32 10.09 5.54 -14.64
CA ILE A 32 10.00 4.40 -13.71
C ILE A 32 10.80 4.66 -12.43
N ARG A 33 12.00 5.25 -12.56
CA ARG A 33 12.83 5.60 -11.40
C ARG A 33 12.14 6.61 -10.46
N LYS A 34 11.53 7.66 -11.00
CA LYS A 34 10.74 8.63 -10.21
C LYS A 34 9.49 7.99 -9.61
N LEU A 35 8.89 7.01 -10.27
CA LEU A 35 7.79 6.21 -9.69
C LEU A 35 8.28 5.40 -8.49
N THR A 36 9.44 4.74 -8.59
CA THR A 36 10.05 4.01 -7.47
C THR A 36 10.36 4.95 -6.29
N TRP A 37 10.86 6.16 -6.56
CA TRP A 37 11.09 7.19 -5.53
C TRP A 37 9.80 7.60 -4.81
N ARG A 38 8.69 7.79 -5.55
CA ARG A 38 7.37 8.06 -4.96
C ARG A 38 6.89 6.92 -4.07
N VAL A 39 7.04 5.68 -4.53
CA VAL A 39 6.67 4.48 -3.75
C VAL A 39 7.54 4.36 -2.50
N ALA A 40 8.86 4.55 -2.61
CA ALA A 40 9.78 4.49 -1.49
C ALA A 40 9.50 5.59 -0.45
N THR A 41 9.21 6.81 -0.89
CA THR A 41 8.82 7.92 -0.02
C THR A 41 7.51 7.62 0.72
N SER A 42 6.50 7.12 0.01
CA SER A 42 5.22 6.72 0.61
C SER A 42 5.41 5.61 1.64
N ALA A 43 6.23 4.60 1.33
CA ALA A 43 6.54 3.51 2.25
C ALA A 43 7.28 4.00 3.50
N VAL A 44 8.27 4.89 3.37
CA VAL A 44 8.99 5.46 4.52
C VAL A 44 8.06 6.34 5.37
N ARG A 45 7.21 7.17 4.76
CA ARG A 45 6.19 7.94 5.50
C ARG A 45 5.25 7.02 6.29
N LEU A 46 4.77 5.94 5.66
CA LEU A 46 3.94 4.93 6.33
C LEU A 46 4.68 4.27 7.50
N LEU A 47 5.98 4.00 7.36
CA LEU A 47 6.82 3.39 8.40
C LEU A 47 7.10 4.32 9.58
N LEU A 48 7.23 5.63 9.34
CA LEU A 48 7.60 6.60 10.37
C LEU A 48 6.38 7.19 11.08
N GLU A 49 5.30 7.44 10.35
CA GLU A 49 4.17 8.26 10.82
C GLU A 49 2.82 7.57 10.65
N GLY A 50 2.78 6.46 9.91
CA GLY A 50 1.54 5.79 9.55
C GLY A 50 1.05 4.78 10.59
N PRO A 51 -0.23 4.38 10.51
CA PRO A 51 -0.81 3.39 11.42
C PRO A 51 -0.37 1.99 11.00
N LEU A 52 0.85 1.61 11.38
CA LEU A 52 1.47 0.33 11.00
C LEU A 52 0.71 -0.88 11.54
N ASP A 53 0.06 -0.74 12.70
CA ASP A 53 -0.86 -1.72 13.28
C ASP A 53 -2.06 -2.04 12.37
N ARG A 54 -2.35 -1.14 11.41
CA ARG A 54 -3.42 -1.28 10.43
C ARG A 54 -2.94 -1.82 9.09
N VAL A 55 -1.65 -2.10 8.94
CA VAL A 55 -1.12 -2.76 7.75
C VAL A 55 -1.32 -4.27 7.89
N GLY A 56 -2.08 -4.85 6.97
CA GLY A 56 -2.33 -6.28 6.92
C GLY A 56 -1.82 -6.91 5.63
N GLU A 57 -1.56 -8.21 5.67
CA GLU A 57 -1.29 -9.01 4.47
C GLU A 57 -2.53 -9.83 4.11
N CYS A 58 -2.94 -9.77 2.84
CA CYS A 58 -4.11 -10.52 2.39
C CYS A 58 -3.81 -12.02 2.34
N PRO A 59 -4.56 -12.88 3.05
CA PRO A 59 -4.29 -14.33 3.08
C PRO A 59 -4.61 -15.04 1.75
N ALA A 60 -5.29 -14.38 0.81
CA ALA A 60 -5.65 -14.96 -0.47
C ALA A 60 -4.67 -14.64 -1.61
N CYS A 61 -3.90 -13.55 -1.49
CA CYS A 61 -3.05 -13.05 -2.57
C CYS A 61 -1.73 -12.41 -2.12
N HIS A 62 -1.43 -12.41 -0.82
CA HIS A 62 -0.20 -11.90 -0.21
C HIS A 62 0.11 -10.43 -0.46
N ARG A 63 -0.86 -9.66 -0.97
CA ARG A 63 -0.71 -8.20 -1.11
C ARG A 63 -0.93 -7.53 0.23
N LEU A 64 -0.05 -6.59 0.55
CA LEU A 64 -0.24 -5.67 1.67
C LEU A 64 -1.43 -4.74 1.42
N PHE A 65 -2.14 -4.40 2.48
CA PHE A 65 -3.22 -3.42 2.46
C PHE A 65 -3.20 -2.58 3.74
N LEU A 66 -3.66 -1.35 3.62
CA LEU A 66 -3.94 -0.50 4.77
C LEU A 66 -5.42 -0.67 5.15
N ASP A 67 -5.70 -1.10 6.36
CA ASP A 67 -7.05 -1.16 6.89
C ASP A 67 -7.55 0.26 7.17
N THR A 68 -8.49 0.74 6.35
CA THR A 68 -9.18 2.02 6.53
C THR A 68 -10.61 1.85 7.08
N SER A 69 -11.01 0.63 7.44
CA SER A 69 -12.35 0.33 7.97
C SER A 69 -12.58 0.99 9.32
N ARG A 70 -13.83 1.23 9.71
CA ARG A 70 -14.13 1.86 11.00
C ARG A 70 -13.57 1.09 12.21
N ASN A 71 -13.58 -0.24 12.14
CA ASN A 71 -13.30 -1.11 13.30
C ASN A 71 -11.91 -1.79 13.25
N GLY A 72 -11.11 -1.55 12.20
CA GLY A 72 -9.78 -2.19 12.10
C GLY A 72 -9.83 -3.71 11.96
N ARG A 73 -10.86 -4.26 11.31
CA ARG A 73 -11.10 -5.72 11.18
C ARG A 73 -11.09 -6.21 9.74
N ARG A 74 -10.51 -5.45 8.82
CA ARG A 74 -10.42 -5.84 7.42
C ARG A 74 -9.46 -7.03 7.29
N ARG A 75 -9.95 -8.13 6.70
CA ARG A 75 -9.17 -9.36 6.51
C ARG A 75 -8.58 -9.52 5.11
N TRP A 76 -9.12 -8.80 4.12
CA TRP A 76 -8.78 -8.99 2.71
C TRP A 76 -8.38 -7.66 2.08
N CYS A 77 -7.39 -7.69 1.17
CA CYS A 77 -7.00 -6.50 0.42
C CYS A 77 -8.16 -5.91 -0.39
N ASP A 78 -9.13 -6.73 -0.78
CA ASP A 78 -10.35 -6.30 -1.45
C ASP A 78 -11.48 -7.30 -1.14
N MET A 79 -12.63 -6.80 -0.72
CA MET A 79 -13.79 -7.61 -0.37
C MET A 79 -14.41 -8.28 -1.60
N ALA A 80 -14.53 -7.55 -2.71
CA ALA A 80 -15.15 -8.03 -3.94
C ALA A 80 -14.28 -9.06 -4.66
N VAL A 81 -12.96 -8.91 -4.62
CA VAL A 81 -12.02 -9.83 -5.28
C VAL A 81 -11.62 -10.97 -4.34
N CYS A 82 -10.84 -10.68 -3.30
CA CYS A 82 -10.27 -11.72 -2.44
C CYS A 82 -11.28 -12.28 -1.44
N GLY A 83 -12.16 -11.44 -0.90
CA GLY A 83 -13.22 -11.87 0.01
C GLY A 83 -14.21 -12.82 -0.65
N SER A 84 -14.70 -12.49 -1.84
CA SER A 84 -15.61 -13.35 -2.62
C SER A 84 -14.95 -14.66 -3.04
N ARG A 85 -13.68 -14.63 -3.49
CA ARG A 85 -12.92 -15.84 -3.87
C ARG A 85 -12.84 -16.85 -2.72
N VAL A 86 -12.48 -16.39 -1.52
CA VAL A 86 -12.39 -17.26 -0.34
C VAL A 86 -13.77 -17.81 0.08
N LYS A 87 -14.83 -16.99 0.01
CA LYS A 87 -16.20 -17.43 0.28
C LYS A 87 -16.64 -18.53 -0.69
N ALA A 88 -16.38 -18.36 -1.98
CA ALA A 88 -16.71 -19.35 -3.00
C ALA A 88 -15.95 -20.67 -2.78
N GLN A 89 -14.65 -20.61 -2.51
CA GLN A 89 -13.85 -21.81 -2.21
C GLN A 89 -14.41 -22.61 -1.02
N ARG A 90 -14.80 -21.93 0.06
CA ARG A 90 -15.41 -22.57 1.23
C ARG A 90 -16.76 -23.21 0.91
N TYR A 91 -17.59 -22.52 0.13
CA TYR A 91 -18.90 -23.03 -0.29
C TYR A 91 -18.74 -24.33 -1.10
N TYR A 92 -17.90 -24.34 -2.12
CA TYR A 92 -17.69 -25.55 -2.94
C TYR A 92 -17.07 -26.69 -2.14
N ALA A 93 -16.07 -26.41 -1.28
CA ALA A 93 -15.48 -27.43 -0.42
C ALA A 93 -16.50 -28.11 0.51
N SER A 94 -17.50 -27.37 0.99
CA SER A 94 -18.58 -27.92 1.82
C SER A 94 -19.61 -28.74 1.04
N GLN A 95 -19.71 -28.54 -0.29
CA GLN A 95 -20.65 -29.28 -1.14
C GLN A 95 -20.09 -30.59 -1.66
N THR A 96 -18.77 -30.69 -1.87
CA THR A 96 -18.13 -31.93 -2.37
C THR A 96 -17.97 -33.00 -1.27
N GLY A 97 -18.19 -32.64 0.00
CA GLY A 97 -18.20 -33.58 1.13
C GLY A 97 -19.59 -34.11 1.51
N ARG A 98 -20.59 -33.94 0.64
CA ARG A 98 -21.97 -34.39 0.83
C ARG A 98 -22.38 -35.28 -0.34
#